data_AF-A0A5K7Y314-F1
#
_entry.id   AF-A0A5K7Y314-F1
#
_cell.length_a   1.000
_cell.length_b   1.000
_cell.length_c   1.000
_cell.angle_alpha   90.00
_cell.angle_beta   90.00
_cell.angle_gamma   90.00
#
_symmetry.space_group_name_H-M   'P 1'
#
loop_
_entity.id
_entity.type
_entity.pdbx_description
1 polymer ?
#
loop_
_entity_poly.entity_id
_entity_poly.type
_entity_poly.pdbx_seq_one_letter_code
_entity_poly.pdbx_strand_id
1 'polypeptide(L)'
;MKQAIIIVAFNRSFELNRLLESIANSKIVSEIDLVISIDHSASQDAIKDIAHDFEWIYGNKRVILHKQNLGLKKHVISCGDLGSEYDMFIMLEEDIVVSPFFLQYTKDAINFYKADDSICGVSLYSYMVKESDKQPLYPVIDGYDNFFMQFPSSWGQAWTSKHWFDFKDWLIHNDSETKIDGVTPEYILRWPSSSWKKQFARYMCHKDKYFVYPRVSLTTNCGAKGQNHSFVFDLFSTQLLLGHYEWRFLSFDTAHIRYDSRFELNVSDEYINKYLPYLRLEFNNGEHGSRKFFRKYPYSFLFYGRLAVLSFINDFKKSIVKIGKSLK
;
A
#
# COMPACT_ATOMS: atom_id res chain seq x y z
N MET A 1 -21.53 -13.88 -4.78
CA MET A 1 -20.14 -13.86 -4.30
C MET A 1 -20.22 -13.49 -2.82
N LYS A 2 -19.83 -14.37 -1.91
CA LYS A 2 -19.86 -14.12 -0.47
C LYS A 2 -18.65 -13.25 -0.10
N GLN A 3 -18.89 -12.16 0.63
CA GLN A 3 -17.87 -11.14 0.89
C GLN A 3 -17.85 -10.78 2.37
N ALA A 4 -16.69 -10.37 2.87
CA ALA A 4 -16.57 -9.85 4.23
C ALA A 4 -15.64 -8.63 4.34
N ILE A 5 -15.94 -7.79 5.32
CA ILE A 5 -14.98 -6.87 5.94
C ILE A 5 -14.49 -7.54 7.21
N ILE A 6 -13.18 -7.70 7.35
CA ILE A 6 -12.53 -8.31 8.52
C ILE A 6 -11.67 -7.24 9.19
N ILE A 7 -12.08 -6.81 10.37
CA ILE A 7 -11.36 -5.83 11.16
C ILE A 7 -10.41 -6.54 12.12
N VAL A 8 -9.14 -6.15 12.07
CA VAL A 8 -8.08 -6.57 12.99
C VAL A 8 -7.90 -5.49 14.05
N ALA A 9 -8.35 -5.77 15.26
CA ALA A 9 -8.40 -4.82 16.38
C ALA A 9 -7.63 -5.34 17.61
N PHE A 10 -7.22 -4.43 18.49
CA PHE A 10 -6.48 -4.78 19.71
C PHE A 10 -7.05 -4.09 20.95
N ASN A 11 -6.73 -2.81 21.16
CA ASN A 11 -7.12 -2.11 22.39
C ASN A 11 -7.33 -0.61 22.20
N ARG A 12 -7.62 -0.18 20.97
CA ARG A 12 -7.83 1.22 20.61
C ARG A 12 -9.30 1.47 20.29
N SER A 13 -10.10 1.64 21.34
CA SER A 13 -11.56 1.77 21.27
C SER A 13 -12.02 2.96 20.42
N PHE A 14 -11.38 4.13 20.58
CA PHE A 14 -11.69 5.33 19.80
C PHE A 14 -11.44 5.10 18.30
N GLU A 15 -10.31 4.49 17.98
CA GLU A 15 -9.89 4.19 16.61
C GLU A 15 -10.83 3.16 15.96
N LEU A 16 -11.18 2.09 16.67
CA LEU A 16 -12.17 1.12 16.20
C LEU A 16 -13.51 1.80 15.91
N ASN A 17 -14.01 2.64 16.84
CA ASN A 17 -15.27 3.35 16.64
C ASN A 17 -15.22 4.24 15.39
N ARG A 18 -14.13 5.00 15.21
CA ARG A 18 -13.93 5.85 14.03
C ARG A 18 -13.90 5.04 12.73
N LEU A 19 -13.23 3.88 12.73
CA LEU A 19 -13.23 2.98 11.56
C LEU A 19 -14.66 2.49 11.27
N LEU A 20 -15.38 1.98 12.27
CA LEU A 20 -16.74 1.48 12.14
C LEU A 20 -17.70 2.56 11.63
N GLU A 21 -17.61 3.79 12.16
CA GLU A 21 -18.37 4.94 11.66
C GLU A 21 -18.06 5.24 10.19
N SER A 22 -16.79 5.21 9.78
CA SER A 22 -16.42 5.44 8.37
C SER A 22 -16.96 4.35 7.43
N ILE A 23 -16.99 3.09 7.89
CA ILE A 23 -17.57 1.97 7.15
C ILE A 23 -19.10 2.12 7.06
N ALA A 24 -19.77 2.45 8.17
CA ALA A 24 -21.23 2.64 8.21
C ALA A 24 -21.71 3.75 7.26
N ASN A 25 -20.92 4.81 7.12
CA ASN A 25 -21.18 5.95 6.24
C ASN A 25 -20.74 5.72 4.78
N SER A 26 -20.30 4.51 4.42
CA SER A 26 -19.88 4.18 3.07
C SER A 26 -21.05 3.79 2.16
N LYS A 27 -20.85 3.90 0.84
CA LYS A 27 -21.84 3.50 -0.17
C LYS A 27 -21.80 2.00 -0.39
N ILE A 28 -22.46 1.27 0.50
CA ILE A 28 -22.58 -0.19 0.43
C ILE A 28 -23.85 -0.55 -0.35
N VAL A 29 -23.68 -1.22 -1.48
CA VAL A 29 -24.76 -1.57 -2.42
C VAL A 29 -24.99 -3.08 -2.57
N SER A 30 -24.29 -3.90 -1.78
CA SER A 30 -24.41 -5.36 -1.80
C SER A 30 -24.25 -5.94 -0.41
N GLU A 31 -24.82 -7.12 -0.20
CA GLU A 31 -24.66 -7.87 1.04
C GLU A 31 -23.17 -8.14 1.32
N ILE A 32 -22.74 -7.87 2.55
CA ILE A 32 -21.36 -8.07 3.00
C ILE A 32 -21.34 -8.31 4.51
N ASP A 33 -20.68 -9.40 4.91
CA ASP A 33 -20.52 -9.74 6.32
C ASP A 33 -19.48 -8.83 6.98
N LEU A 34 -19.63 -8.58 8.28
CA LEU A 34 -18.67 -7.85 9.09
C LEU A 34 -18.13 -8.77 10.19
N VAL A 35 -16.81 -8.99 10.18
CA VAL A 35 -16.11 -9.69 11.25
C VAL A 35 -15.21 -8.72 11.98
N ILE A 36 -15.40 -8.59 13.29
CA ILE A 36 -14.53 -7.78 14.16
C ILE A 36 -13.74 -8.75 15.03
N SER A 37 -12.44 -8.91 14.76
CA SER A 37 -11.56 -9.76 15.55
C SER A 37 -10.67 -8.91 16.46
N ILE A 38 -10.80 -9.12 17.76
CA ILE A 38 -10.08 -8.37 18.81
C ILE A 38 -9.06 -9.30 19.47
N ASP A 39 -7.77 -8.98 19.36
CA ASP A 39 -6.71 -9.69 20.08
C ASP A 39 -6.75 -9.33 21.57
N HIS A 40 -6.35 -10.27 22.43
CA HIS A 40 -6.53 -10.12 23.87
C HIS A 40 -5.59 -9.05 24.46
N SER A 41 -6.18 -8.13 25.21
CA SER A 41 -5.45 -7.18 26.05
C SER A 41 -6.05 -7.09 27.44
N ALA A 42 -5.29 -6.57 28.41
CA ALA A 42 -5.80 -6.31 29.76
C ALA A 42 -6.86 -5.19 29.82
N SER A 43 -6.97 -4.38 28.76
CA SER A 43 -7.86 -3.23 28.66
C SER A 43 -8.76 -3.37 27.44
N GLN A 44 -9.68 -4.34 27.49
CA GLN A 44 -10.50 -4.74 26.34
C GLN A 44 -12.01 -4.45 26.48
N ASP A 45 -12.48 -4.00 27.65
CA ASP A 45 -13.93 -3.85 27.91
C ASP A 45 -14.57 -2.84 26.95
N ALA A 46 -14.01 -1.62 26.87
CA ALA A 46 -14.55 -0.58 25.99
C ALA A 46 -14.56 -0.96 24.50
N ILE A 47 -13.50 -1.62 24.01
CA ILE A 47 -13.42 -2.03 22.60
C ILE A 47 -14.36 -3.21 22.29
N LYS A 48 -14.57 -4.10 23.26
CA LYS A 48 -15.53 -5.19 23.18
C LYS A 48 -16.97 -4.66 23.10
N ASP A 49 -17.32 -3.70 23.96
CA ASP A 49 -18.66 -3.11 23.99
C ASP A 49 -18.94 -2.41 22.66
N ILE A 50 -18.02 -1.59 22.15
CA ILE A 50 -18.13 -0.96 20.82
C ILE A 50 -18.38 -1.99 19.72
N ALA A 51 -17.64 -3.11 19.70
CA ALA A 51 -17.81 -4.14 18.68
C ALA A 51 -19.18 -4.87 18.78
N HIS A 52 -19.65 -5.13 20.00
CA HIS A 52 -20.94 -5.79 20.23
C HIS A 52 -22.13 -4.88 19.98
N ASP A 53 -22.02 -3.60 20.33
CA ASP A 53 -23.11 -2.62 20.21
C ASP A 53 -23.25 -2.06 18.79
N PHE A 54 -22.20 -2.11 17.98
CA PHE A 54 -22.24 -1.60 16.61
C PHE A 54 -23.27 -2.33 15.74
N GLU A 55 -24.30 -1.63 15.27
CA GLU A 55 -25.32 -2.23 14.41
C GLU A 55 -24.82 -2.42 12.97
N TRP A 56 -25.02 -3.62 12.41
CA TRP A 56 -24.65 -3.93 11.04
C TRP A 56 -25.87 -4.42 10.26
N ILE A 57 -26.29 -3.64 9.27
CA ILE A 57 -27.54 -3.87 8.51
C ILE A 57 -27.31 -4.50 7.13
N TYR A 58 -26.05 -4.65 6.70
CA TYR A 58 -25.71 -5.09 5.33
C TYR A 58 -25.40 -6.59 5.21
N GLY A 59 -25.36 -7.34 6.32
CA GLY A 59 -25.02 -8.76 6.33
C GLY A 59 -24.89 -9.29 7.76
N ASN A 60 -24.23 -10.43 7.94
CA ASN A 60 -24.01 -10.99 9.28
C ASN A 60 -22.88 -10.24 9.99
N LYS A 61 -23.07 -9.95 11.28
CA LYS A 61 -22.01 -9.45 12.16
C LYS A 61 -21.48 -10.57 13.04
N ARG A 62 -20.15 -10.76 13.08
CA ARG A 62 -19.46 -11.69 13.97
C ARG A 62 -18.37 -10.96 14.75
N VAL A 63 -18.41 -11.04 16.07
CA VAL A 63 -17.33 -10.55 16.95
C VAL A 63 -16.51 -11.74 17.46
N ILE A 64 -15.20 -11.71 17.27
CA ILE A 64 -14.26 -12.74 17.71
C ILE A 64 -13.34 -12.13 18.76
N LEU A 65 -13.46 -12.60 20.00
CA LEU A 65 -12.56 -12.23 21.10
C LEU A 65 -11.54 -13.34 21.33
N HIS A 66 -10.26 -13.02 21.20
CA HIS A 66 -9.20 -13.99 21.51
C HIS A 66 -9.02 -14.13 23.03
N LYS A 67 -8.78 -15.37 23.49
CA LYS A 67 -8.61 -15.67 24.93
C LYS A 67 -7.22 -15.33 25.47
N GLN A 68 -6.24 -15.16 24.58
CA GLN A 68 -4.84 -14.89 24.88
C GLN A 68 -4.28 -13.95 23.82
N ASN A 69 -3.22 -13.20 24.16
CA ASN A 69 -2.59 -12.28 23.23
C ASN A 69 -1.84 -13.09 22.17
N LEU A 70 -2.34 -13.09 20.94
CA LEU A 70 -1.73 -13.77 19.81
C LEU A 70 -0.50 -13.01 19.29
N GLY A 71 -0.52 -11.69 19.42
CA GLY A 71 0.43 -10.79 18.79
C GLY A 71 0.12 -10.59 17.31
N LEU A 72 0.62 -9.47 16.76
CA LEU A 72 0.22 -8.96 15.45
C LEU A 72 0.27 -10.00 14.33
N LYS A 73 1.39 -10.71 14.15
CA LYS A 73 1.52 -11.70 13.07
C LYS A 73 0.46 -12.79 13.17
N LYS A 74 0.33 -13.45 14.33
CA LYS A 74 -0.60 -14.58 14.48
C LYS A 74 -2.05 -14.13 14.38
N HIS A 75 -2.37 -12.94 14.86
CA HIS A 75 -3.72 -12.38 14.78
C HIS A 75 -4.12 -12.04 13.34
N VAL A 76 -3.24 -11.39 12.57
CA VAL A 76 -3.51 -11.11 11.15
C VAL A 76 -3.64 -12.41 10.36
N ILE A 77 -2.79 -13.41 10.63
CA ILE A 77 -2.89 -14.71 9.97
C ILE A 77 -4.23 -15.39 10.27
N SER A 78 -4.66 -15.43 11.54
CA SER A 78 -5.93 -16.04 11.91
C SER A 78 -7.14 -15.31 11.33
N CYS A 79 -7.06 -13.98 11.17
CA CYS A 79 -8.08 -13.20 10.49
C CYS A 79 -8.15 -13.52 9.00
N GLY A 80 -7.01 -13.71 8.33
CA GLY A 80 -6.99 -14.08 6.91
C GLY A 80 -7.46 -15.52 6.67
N ASP A 81 -7.26 -16.44 7.62
CA ASP A 81 -7.77 -17.82 7.51
C ASP A 81 -9.31 -17.90 7.45
N LEU A 82 -10.00 -16.89 7.98
CA LEU A 82 -11.46 -16.72 7.80
C LEU A 82 -11.84 -16.53 6.32
N GLY A 83 -10.89 -16.14 5.46
CA GLY A 83 -11.05 -16.04 4.02
C GLY A 83 -11.42 -17.36 3.32
N SER A 84 -11.37 -18.50 4.03
CA SER A 84 -11.94 -19.77 3.54
C SER A 84 -13.47 -19.74 3.47
N GLU A 85 -14.13 -18.85 4.22
CA GLU A 85 -15.59 -18.71 4.27
C GLU A 85 -16.15 -17.74 3.21
N TYR A 86 -15.28 -17.04 2.46
CA TYR A 86 -15.63 -15.92 1.58
C TYR A 86 -14.92 -16.04 0.23
N ASP A 87 -15.58 -15.60 -0.84
CA ASP A 87 -14.95 -15.50 -2.16
C ASP A 87 -13.93 -14.35 -2.21
N MET A 88 -14.21 -13.26 -1.49
CA MET A 88 -13.29 -12.15 -1.25
C MET A 88 -13.49 -11.53 0.12
N PHE A 89 -12.44 -10.92 0.66
CA PHE A 89 -12.52 -10.17 1.91
C PHE A 89 -11.63 -8.94 1.88
N ILE A 90 -12.03 -7.92 2.63
CA ILE A 90 -11.29 -6.69 2.88
C ILE A 90 -10.79 -6.75 4.31
N MET A 91 -9.49 -6.66 4.52
CA MET A 91 -8.89 -6.60 5.85
C MET A 91 -8.49 -5.18 6.18
N LEU A 92 -8.98 -4.69 7.33
CA LEU A 92 -8.77 -3.34 7.81
C LEU A 92 -8.20 -3.40 9.23
N GLU A 93 -7.15 -2.62 9.51
CA GLU A 93 -6.64 -2.42 10.88
C GLU A 93 -7.45 -1.32 11.57
N GLU A 94 -7.61 -1.37 12.89
CA GLU A 94 -8.47 -0.43 13.64
C GLU A 94 -8.07 1.07 13.52
N ASP A 95 -6.87 1.42 13.03
CA ASP A 95 -6.36 2.79 13.00
C ASP A 95 -6.45 3.52 11.66
N ILE A 96 -7.19 2.96 10.70
CA ILE A 96 -7.47 3.60 9.42
C ILE A 96 -8.91 4.11 9.37
N VAL A 97 -9.20 4.92 8.35
CA VAL A 97 -10.55 5.26 7.92
C VAL A 97 -10.70 4.96 6.43
N VAL A 98 -11.93 4.70 6.01
CA VAL A 98 -12.23 4.33 4.62
C VAL A 98 -12.92 5.46 3.86
N SER A 99 -12.67 5.54 2.55
CA SER A 99 -13.46 6.30 1.59
C SER A 99 -14.87 5.72 1.49
N PRO A 100 -15.92 6.54 1.28
CA PRO A 100 -17.26 6.01 1.00
C PRO A 100 -17.36 5.09 -0.21
N PHE A 101 -16.35 5.06 -1.10
CA PHE A 101 -16.31 4.27 -2.33
C PHE A 101 -15.40 3.04 -2.23
N PHE A 102 -14.83 2.75 -1.04
CA PHE A 102 -13.85 1.68 -0.86
C PHE A 102 -14.36 0.32 -1.36
N LEU A 103 -15.58 -0.06 -1.00
CA LEU A 103 -16.15 -1.36 -1.35
C LEU A 103 -16.35 -1.52 -2.85
N GLN A 104 -16.82 -0.48 -3.55
CA GLN A 104 -17.06 -0.53 -4.98
C GLN A 104 -15.75 -0.75 -5.74
N TYR A 105 -14.73 0.07 -5.45
CA TYR A 105 -13.39 -0.13 -6.01
C TYR A 105 -12.85 -1.53 -5.74
N THR A 106 -12.96 -2.01 -4.50
CA THR A 106 -12.41 -3.31 -4.13
C THR A 106 -13.09 -4.44 -4.90
N LYS A 107 -14.41 -4.37 -5.11
CA LYS A 107 -15.14 -5.32 -5.95
C LYS A 107 -14.70 -5.25 -7.41
N ASP A 108 -14.56 -4.05 -7.96
CA ASP A 108 -14.19 -3.87 -9.37
C ASP A 108 -12.75 -4.36 -9.62
N ALA A 109 -11.81 -4.00 -8.75
CA ALA A 109 -10.43 -4.45 -8.82
C ALA A 109 -10.31 -5.97 -8.63
N ILE A 110 -10.95 -6.56 -7.62
CA ILE A 110 -10.90 -8.02 -7.42
C ILE A 110 -11.50 -8.75 -8.61
N ASN A 111 -12.64 -8.28 -9.15
CA ASN A 111 -13.21 -8.90 -10.34
C ASN A 111 -12.31 -8.82 -11.57
N PHE A 112 -11.57 -7.72 -11.73
CA PHE A 112 -10.63 -7.53 -12.83
C PHE A 112 -9.38 -8.41 -12.70
N TYR A 113 -8.82 -8.55 -11.49
CA TYR A 113 -7.51 -9.19 -11.28
C TYR A 113 -7.53 -10.61 -10.70
N LYS A 114 -8.68 -11.13 -10.21
CA LYS A 114 -8.74 -12.44 -9.52
C LYS A 114 -8.22 -13.65 -10.31
N ALA A 115 -8.15 -13.55 -11.64
CA ALA A 115 -7.68 -14.61 -12.53
C ALA A 115 -6.21 -14.42 -12.96
N ASP A 116 -5.59 -13.30 -12.61
CA ASP A 116 -4.21 -12.99 -12.98
C ASP A 116 -3.25 -13.54 -11.91
N ASP A 117 -2.54 -14.61 -12.27
CA ASP A 117 -1.59 -15.26 -11.37
C ASP A 117 -0.39 -14.38 -11.02
N SER A 118 -0.16 -13.24 -11.68
CA SER A 118 0.88 -12.29 -11.27
C SER A 118 0.44 -11.44 -10.06
N ILE A 119 -0.87 -11.39 -9.78
CA ILE A 119 -1.45 -10.58 -8.72
C ILE A 119 -1.70 -11.43 -7.47
N CYS A 120 -1.37 -10.89 -6.30
CA CYS A 120 -1.60 -11.55 -5.01
C CYS A 120 -2.38 -10.69 -4.01
N GLY A 121 -2.97 -9.59 -4.45
CA GLY A 121 -3.80 -8.74 -3.61
C GLY A 121 -4.08 -7.37 -4.22
N VAL A 122 -5.07 -6.70 -3.66
CA VAL A 122 -5.45 -5.32 -4.01
C VAL A 122 -5.25 -4.45 -2.77
N SER A 123 -4.52 -3.36 -2.91
CA SER A 123 -4.42 -2.31 -1.91
C SER A 123 -5.62 -1.36 -2.03
N LEU A 124 -6.08 -0.84 -0.90
CA LEU A 124 -6.97 0.32 -0.84
C LEU A 124 -6.19 1.59 -0.51
N TYR A 125 -4.94 1.46 -0.08
CA TYR A 125 -4.03 2.55 0.24
C TYR A 125 -3.13 2.90 -0.96
N SER A 126 -2.81 4.18 -1.16
CA SER A 126 -1.82 4.65 -2.14
C SER A 126 -0.60 5.25 -1.44
N TYR A 127 0.60 4.73 -1.73
CA TYR A 127 1.83 5.23 -1.12
C TYR A 127 2.23 6.62 -1.66
N MET A 128 2.32 7.60 -0.75
CA MET A 128 2.88 8.93 -1.03
C MET A 128 4.33 9.08 -0.53
N VAL A 129 4.78 8.12 0.29
CA VAL A 129 6.13 8.08 0.88
C VAL A 129 6.63 6.64 0.85
N LYS A 130 7.84 6.42 0.36
CA LYS A 130 8.48 5.11 0.31
C LYS A 130 8.79 4.62 1.72
N GLU A 131 8.42 3.39 2.04
CA GLU A 131 8.78 2.81 3.34
C GLU A 131 10.28 2.52 3.46
N SER A 132 10.97 2.31 2.33
CA SER A 132 12.38 1.96 2.23
C SER A 132 13.32 3.08 2.72
N ASP A 133 13.10 4.32 2.30
CA ASP A 133 14.00 5.45 2.57
C ASP A 133 13.28 6.75 2.99
N LYS A 134 11.96 6.70 3.18
CA LYS A 134 11.09 7.83 3.56
C LYS A 134 11.10 9.00 2.57
N GLN A 135 11.57 8.80 1.34
CA GLN A 135 11.43 9.80 0.29
C GLN A 135 10.01 9.79 -0.28
N PRO A 136 9.50 10.91 -0.82
CA PRO A 136 8.23 10.95 -1.51
C PRO A 136 8.15 9.91 -2.65
N LEU A 137 6.97 9.31 -2.81
CA LEU A 137 6.62 8.47 -3.94
C LEU A 137 5.53 9.15 -4.75
N TYR A 138 5.75 9.26 -6.06
CA TYR A 138 4.76 9.75 -7.01
C TYR A 138 4.60 8.69 -8.11
N PRO A 139 3.54 7.88 -8.06
CA PRO A 139 3.28 6.89 -9.10
C PRO A 139 3.20 7.54 -10.49
N VAL A 140 3.90 6.98 -11.49
CA VAL A 140 3.96 7.54 -12.86
C VAL A 140 2.57 7.57 -13.48
N ILE A 141 2.09 8.71 -13.95
CA ILE A 141 0.77 8.83 -14.58
C ILE A 141 0.85 8.31 -16.02
N ASP A 142 0.30 7.13 -16.26
CA ASP A 142 0.31 6.41 -17.54
C ASP A 142 -1.09 6.31 -18.20
N GLY A 143 -2.05 7.06 -17.68
CA GLY A 143 -3.42 7.10 -18.17
C GLY A 143 -4.37 6.08 -17.53
N TYR A 144 -3.87 5.24 -16.63
CA TYR A 144 -4.67 4.29 -15.84
C TYR A 144 -4.76 4.72 -14.39
N ASP A 145 -5.71 4.14 -13.65
CA ASP A 145 -6.04 4.58 -12.30
C ASP A 145 -5.41 3.69 -11.21
N ASN A 146 -4.63 2.70 -11.63
CA ASN A 146 -3.83 1.82 -10.78
C ASN A 146 -2.37 1.74 -11.24
N PHE A 147 -1.52 1.18 -10.37
CA PHE A 147 -0.16 0.75 -10.67
C PHE A 147 0.14 -0.57 -9.95
N PHE A 148 1.24 -1.22 -10.31
CA PHE A 148 1.64 -2.49 -9.71
C PHE A 148 2.91 -2.34 -8.89
N MET A 149 2.94 -2.95 -7.71
CA MET A 149 4.12 -2.91 -6.85
C MET A 149 4.36 -4.26 -6.18
N GLN A 150 5.62 -4.71 -6.20
CA GLN A 150 6.08 -5.90 -5.47
C GLN A 150 6.29 -5.58 -3.99
N PHE A 151 5.26 -5.03 -3.34
CA PHE A 151 5.29 -4.67 -1.93
C PHE A 151 3.88 -4.81 -1.33
N PRO A 152 3.73 -5.47 -0.18
CA PRO A 152 2.42 -5.70 0.42
C PRO A 152 1.83 -4.40 0.99
N SER A 153 0.52 -4.27 0.91
CA SER A 153 -0.22 -3.20 1.60
C SER A 153 -0.55 -3.61 3.03
N SER A 154 -0.57 -2.65 3.95
CA SER A 154 -0.92 -2.85 5.38
C SER A 154 -1.93 -1.83 5.92
N TRP A 155 -2.44 -0.92 5.09
CA TRP A 155 -3.42 0.10 5.51
C TRP A 155 -4.69 0.00 4.71
N GLY A 156 -5.16 -1.22 4.47
CA GLY A 156 -6.31 -1.52 3.64
C GLY A 156 -5.91 -2.43 2.51
N GLN A 157 -6.29 -3.69 2.63
CA GLN A 157 -5.91 -4.72 1.69
C GLN A 157 -7.06 -5.70 1.48
N ALA A 158 -7.16 -6.22 0.27
CA ALA A 158 -8.22 -7.13 -0.12
C ALA A 158 -7.69 -8.30 -0.93
N TRP A 159 -8.33 -9.43 -0.71
CA TRP A 159 -7.91 -10.71 -1.28
C TRP A 159 -9.11 -11.54 -1.70
N THR A 160 -8.88 -12.42 -2.67
CA THR A 160 -9.71 -13.61 -2.82
C THR A 160 -9.23 -14.69 -1.86
N SER A 161 -10.04 -15.73 -1.66
CA SER A 161 -9.60 -16.92 -0.92
C SER A 161 -8.29 -17.48 -1.49
N LYS A 162 -8.19 -17.60 -2.82
CA LYS A 162 -6.98 -18.07 -3.50
C LYS A 162 -5.74 -17.20 -3.19
N HIS A 163 -5.85 -15.87 -3.28
CA HIS A 163 -4.71 -14.99 -3.01
C HIS A 163 -4.14 -15.23 -1.61
N TRP A 164 -5.02 -15.37 -0.60
CA TRP A 164 -4.60 -15.58 0.77
C TRP A 164 -3.98 -16.97 0.99
N PHE A 165 -4.63 -18.03 0.49
CA PHE A 165 -4.15 -19.39 0.72
C PHE A 165 -2.89 -19.72 -0.07
N ASP A 166 -2.65 -19.12 -1.24
CA ASP A 166 -1.36 -19.21 -1.93
C ASP A 166 -0.21 -18.65 -1.07
N PHE A 167 -0.44 -17.52 -0.37
CA PHE A 167 0.51 -16.97 0.58
C PHE A 167 0.67 -17.87 1.81
N LYS A 168 -0.43 -18.35 2.38
CA LYS A 168 -0.44 -19.22 3.56
C LYS A 168 0.35 -20.51 3.29
N ASP A 169 0.13 -21.15 2.15
CA ASP A 169 0.83 -22.38 1.76
C ASP A 169 2.34 -22.15 1.58
N TRP A 170 2.72 -21.00 1.03
CA TRP A 170 4.12 -20.59 1.01
C TRP A 170 4.66 -20.38 2.43
N LEU A 171 3.91 -19.71 3.30
CA LEU A 171 4.31 -19.38 4.67
C LEU A 171 4.63 -20.61 5.51
N ILE A 172 3.84 -21.69 5.40
CA ILE A 172 4.07 -22.96 6.13
C ILE A 172 5.51 -23.47 5.97
N HIS A 173 6.06 -23.32 4.78
CA HIS A 173 7.38 -23.83 4.42
C HIS A 173 8.51 -22.81 4.57
N ASN A 174 8.17 -21.53 4.80
CA ASN A 174 9.11 -20.42 4.69
C ASN A 174 9.08 -19.44 5.87
N ASP A 175 8.22 -19.64 6.89
CA ASP A 175 8.18 -18.79 8.08
C ASP A 175 9.52 -18.90 8.85
N SER A 176 10.38 -17.92 8.63
CA SER A 176 11.72 -17.89 9.20
C SER A 176 12.13 -16.47 9.54
N GLU A 177 13.09 -16.36 10.45
CA GLU A 177 13.73 -15.09 10.82
C GLU A 177 14.92 -14.75 9.91
N THR A 178 14.97 -15.35 8.71
CA THR A 178 16.14 -15.20 7.84
C THR A 178 16.46 -13.73 7.57
N LYS A 179 17.77 -13.43 7.57
CA LYS A 179 18.32 -12.13 7.23
C LYS A 179 18.78 -12.06 5.78
N ILE A 180 18.82 -13.21 5.09
CA ILE A 180 19.25 -13.34 3.69
C ILE A 180 18.42 -14.44 3.04
N ASP A 181 17.73 -14.13 1.95
CA ASP A 181 17.06 -15.13 1.09
C ASP A 181 17.33 -14.90 -0.42
N GLY A 182 18.29 -14.04 -0.74
CA GLY A 182 18.79 -13.81 -2.11
C GLY A 182 17.92 -12.92 -2.99
N VAL A 183 16.62 -12.78 -2.68
CA VAL A 183 15.67 -12.03 -3.52
C VAL A 183 15.03 -10.85 -2.79
N THR A 184 14.80 -10.96 -1.48
CA THR A 184 14.13 -9.91 -0.71
C THR A 184 15.13 -8.79 -0.34
N PRO A 185 14.76 -7.51 -0.47
CA PRO A 185 15.62 -6.41 -0.02
C PRO A 185 15.99 -6.50 1.47
N GLU A 186 17.26 -6.21 1.78
CA GLU A 186 17.79 -6.33 3.14
C GLU A 186 17.01 -5.48 4.16
N TYR A 187 16.52 -4.30 3.77
CA TYR A 187 15.77 -3.43 4.68
C TYR A 187 14.46 -4.08 5.17
N ILE A 188 13.82 -4.93 4.36
CA ILE A 188 12.62 -5.70 4.73
C ILE A 188 13.03 -6.87 5.62
N LEU A 189 14.15 -7.55 5.30
CA LEU A 189 14.66 -8.67 6.11
C LEU A 189 15.07 -8.25 7.52
N ARG A 190 15.39 -6.96 7.74
CA ARG A 190 15.64 -6.37 9.05
C ARG A 190 14.37 -6.12 9.88
N TRP A 191 13.17 -6.20 9.30
CA TRP A 191 11.93 -6.06 10.08
C TRP A 191 11.78 -7.20 11.12
N PRO A 192 11.08 -6.94 12.23
CA PRO A 192 10.81 -7.95 13.26
C PRO A 192 10.12 -9.19 12.68
N SER A 193 10.41 -10.36 13.25
CA SER A 193 9.74 -11.63 12.88
C SER A 193 8.26 -11.66 13.25
N SER A 194 7.83 -10.76 14.15
CA SER A 194 6.43 -10.48 14.48
C SER A 194 5.68 -9.67 13.41
N SER A 195 6.35 -9.24 12.34
CA SER A 195 5.70 -8.57 11.20
C SER A 195 5.17 -9.60 10.20
N TRP A 196 3.85 -9.69 10.07
CA TRP A 196 3.23 -10.47 8.99
C TRP A 196 3.60 -9.91 7.61
N LYS A 197 3.69 -8.57 7.51
CA LYS A 197 4.04 -7.84 6.30
C LYS A 197 5.43 -8.22 5.78
N LYS A 198 6.40 -8.48 6.68
CA LYS A 198 7.71 -9.04 6.32
C LYS A 198 7.57 -10.35 5.54
N GLN A 199 6.77 -11.28 6.08
CA GLN A 199 6.60 -12.59 5.46
C GLN A 199 5.84 -12.49 4.13
N PHE A 200 4.86 -11.60 4.04
CA PHE A 200 4.15 -11.36 2.79
C PHE A 200 5.05 -10.74 1.72
N ALA A 201 5.90 -9.78 2.08
CA ALA A 201 6.89 -9.21 1.16
C ALA A 201 7.88 -10.27 0.64
N ARG A 202 8.36 -11.16 1.52
CA ARG A 202 9.20 -12.31 1.11
C ARG A 202 8.47 -13.23 0.15
N TYR A 203 7.20 -13.55 0.40
CA TYR A 203 6.37 -14.33 -0.53
C TYR A 203 6.31 -13.67 -1.91
N MET A 204 6.04 -12.36 -1.95
CA MET A 204 5.97 -11.60 -3.19
C MET A 204 7.29 -11.64 -3.96
N CYS A 205 8.43 -11.46 -3.29
CA CYS A 205 9.74 -11.53 -3.92
C CYS A 205 10.09 -12.94 -4.43
N HIS A 206 9.80 -14.00 -3.66
CA HIS A 206 10.09 -15.38 -4.09
C HIS A 206 9.20 -15.88 -5.23
N LYS A 207 7.99 -15.33 -5.36
CA LYS A 207 7.00 -15.76 -6.35
C LYS A 207 6.80 -14.76 -7.49
N ASP A 208 7.57 -13.67 -7.49
CA ASP A 208 7.43 -12.54 -8.42
C ASP A 208 5.98 -12.05 -8.55
N LYS A 209 5.30 -11.88 -7.40
CA LYS A 209 3.90 -11.46 -7.31
C LYS A 209 3.78 -9.97 -7.01
N TYR A 210 2.71 -9.34 -7.46
CA TYR A 210 2.46 -7.91 -7.30
C TYR A 210 1.12 -7.64 -6.61
N PHE A 211 1.07 -6.52 -5.91
CA PHE A 211 -0.18 -5.92 -5.47
C PHE A 211 -0.63 -4.88 -6.49
N VAL A 212 -1.95 -4.77 -6.66
CA VAL A 212 -2.59 -3.67 -7.37
C VAL A 212 -2.76 -2.52 -6.41
N TYR A 213 -2.21 -1.36 -6.73
CA TYR A 213 -2.36 -0.14 -5.95
C TYR A 213 -3.20 0.89 -6.71
N PRO A 214 -4.18 1.54 -6.07
CA PRO A 214 -4.89 2.65 -6.68
C PRO A 214 -3.98 3.89 -6.65
N ARG A 215 -4.13 4.78 -7.63
CA ARG A 215 -3.39 6.05 -7.62
C ARG A 215 -3.94 7.04 -6.59
N VAL A 216 -5.26 7.07 -6.43
CA VAL A 216 -5.95 7.82 -5.38
C VAL A 216 -6.24 6.86 -4.24
N SER A 217 -6.00 7.25 -2.98
CA SER A 217 -6.21 6.36 -1.84
C SER A 217 -7.70 6.22 -1.48
N LEU A 218 -8.10 5.04 -1.01
CA LEU A 218 -9.43 4.74 -0.48
C LEU A 218 -9.39 4.41 1.01
N THR A 219 -8.20 4.37 1.58
CA THR A 219 -7.97 4.32 3.01
C THR A 219 -6.87 5.30 3.40
N THR A 220 -6.93 5.80 4.62
CA THR A 220 -5.82 6.58 5.18
C THR A 220 -5.58 6.14 6.60
N ASN A 221 -4.30 6.03 6.95
CA ASN A 221 -3.91 5.93 8.35
C ASN A 221 -4.23 7.27 9.04
N CYS A 222 -4.54 7.22 10.33
CA CYS A 222 -4.87 8.40 11.13
C CYS A 222 -3.77 8.75 12.16
N GLY A 223 -2.56 8.23 11.97
CA GLY A 223 -1.39 8.48 12.80
C GLY A 223 -1.51 7.99 14.25
N ALA A 224 -2.44 7.09 14.58
CA ALA A 224 -2.63 6.63 15.95
C ALA A 224 -1.38 5.92 16.49
N LYS A 225 -1.13 6.06 17.80
CA LYS A 225 -0.02 5.34 18.47
C LYS A 225 -0.23 3.83 18.29
N GLY A 226 0.84 3.12 17.93
CA GLY A 226 0.78 1.68 17.65
C GLY A 226 2.07 0.97 18.06
N GLN A 227 2.17 -0.34 17.78
CA GLN A 227 3.35 -1.13 18.17
C GLN A 227 4.66 -0.64 17.53
N ASN A 228 4.58 0.02 16.36
CA ASN A 228 5.74 0.49 15.60
C ASN A 228 6.04 1.99 15.73
N HIS A 229 5.14 2.79 16.33
CA HIS A 229 5.28 4.24 16.47
C HIS A 229 4.84 4.72 17.85
N SER A 230 5.77 5.31 18.60
CA SER A 230 5.55 5.82 19.96
C SER A 230 4.89 7.21 20.02
N PHE A 231 4.74 7.89 18.89
CA PHE A 231 4.15 9.24 18.73
C PHE A 231 3.15 9.27 17.57
N VAL A 232 2.22 10.22 17.59
CA VAL A 232 1.31 10.47 16.46
C VAL A 232 2.14 10.93 15.28
N PHE A 233 2.11 10.17 14.19
CA PHE A 233 2.97 10.40 13.04
C PHE A 233 2.17 10.35 11.75
N ASP A 234 1.91 11.53 11.18
CA ASP A 234 1.01 11.74 10.04
C ASP A 234 1.70 11.51 8.68
N LEU A 235 2.94 11.02 8.66
CA LEU A 235 3.75 10.89 7.43
C LEU A 235 3.08 10.01 6.36
N PHE A 236 2.28 9.04 6.81
CA PHE A 236 1.62 8.07 5.94
C PHE A 236 0.13 8.33 5.76
N SER A 237 -0.35 9.49 6.17
CA SER A 237 -1.72 9.92 5.89
C SER A 237 -1.84 10.40 4.45
N THR A 238 -2.98 10.11 3.83
CA THR A 238 -3.20 10.36 2.40
C THR A 238 -4.58 10.95 2.18
N GLN A 239 -4.76 11.58 1.03
CA GLN A 239 -6.08 12.06 0.62
C GLN A 239 -6.95 10.86 0.22
N LEU A 240 -8.19 10.87 0.70
CA LEU A 240 -9.21 9.89 0.33
C LEU A 240 -9.96 10.32 -0.93
N LEU A 241 -10.31 9.33 -1.76
CA LEU A 241 -11.32 9.49 -2.80
C LEU A 241 -12.67 9.82 -2.15
N LEU A 242 -13.25 10.97 -2.45
CA LEU A 242 -14.59 11.38 -1.95
C LEU A 242 -15.64 11.50 -3.06
N GLY A 243 -15.25 11.26 -4.31
CA GLY A 243 -16.12 11.32 -5.48
C GLY A 243 -16.36 9.94 -6.09
N HIS A 244 -17.47 9.80 -6.80
CA HIS A 244 -17.67 8.63 -7.66
C HIS A 244 -16.60 8.59 -8.74
N TYR A 245 -16.12 7.40 -9.04
CA TYR A 245 -14.99 7.19 -9.95
C TYR A 245 -15.24 5.95 -10.79
N GLU A 246 -15.14 6.09 -12.11
CA GLU A 246 -15.14 4.96 -13.04
C GLU A 246 -13.70 4.52 -13.27
N TRP A 247 -13.34 3.33 -12.80
CA TRP A 247 -11.96 2.87 -12.78
C TRP A 247 -11.50 2.34 -14.13
N ARG A 248 -10.39 2.90 -14.64
CA ARG A 248 -9.67 2.38 -15.81
C ARG A 248 -8.47 1.57 -15.31
N PHE A 249 -8.69 0.26 -15.19
CA PHE A 249 -7.68 -0.68 -14.75
C PHE A 249 -6.71 -1.06 -15.88
N LEU A 250 -5.42 -0.96 -15.60
CA LEU A 250 -4.33 -1.48 -16.43
C LEU A 250 -4.21 -2.98 -16.21
N SER A 251 -4.14 -3.81 -17.25
CA SER A 251 -3.82 -5.24 -17.07
C SER A 251 -2.34 -5.43 -16.78
N PHE A 252 -1.98 -6.46 -16.00
CA PHE A 252 -0.58 -6.70 -15.66
C PHE A 252 0.27 -7.00 -16.91
N ASP A 253 -0.25 -7.78 -17.84
CA ASP A 253 0.44 -8.19 -19.07
C ASP A 253 0.82 -7.00 -19.98
N THR A 254 0.01 -5.95 -19.97
CA THR A 254 0.26 -4.73 -20.76
C THR A 254 0.96 -3.64 -19.95
N ALA A 255 1.22 -3.88 -18.66
CA ALA A 255 1.85 -2.92 -17.78
C ALA A 255 3.34 -2.77 -18.08
N HIS A 256 3.68 -1.67 -18.74
CA HIS A 256 5.06 -1.33 -19.06
C HIS A 256 5.83 -0.71 -17.90
N ILE A 257 5.14 -0.27 -16.84
CA ILE A 257 5.70 0.35 -15.65
C ILE A 257 5.24 -0.42 -14.43
N ARG A 258 6.19 -0.87 -13.61
CA ARG A 258 5.96 -1.59 -12.36
C ARG A 258 6.93 -1.09 -11.30
N TYR A 259 6.62 -1.31 -10.04
CA TYR A 259 7.50 -0.96 -8.92
C TYR A 259 8.00 -2.23 -8.24
N ASP A 260 9.29 -2.30 -7.97
CA ASP A 260 9.88 -3.41 -7.23
C ASP A 260 9.67 -3.27 -5.71
N SER A 261 10.17 -4.23 -4.95
CA SER A 261 10.13 -4.25 -3.49
C SER A 261 11.01 -3.17 -2.83
N ARG A 262 11.77 -2.37 -3.58
CA ARG A 262 12.50 -1.18 -3.11
C ARG A 262 11.77 0.12 -3.44
N PHE A 263 10.57 0.04 -4.02
CA PHE A 263 9.84 1.15 -4.61
C PHE A 263 10.56 1.78 -5.81
N GLU A 264 11.47 1.04 -6.45
CA GLU A 264 12.17 1.45 -7.65
C GLU A 264 11.36 1.08 -8.88
N LEU A 265 11.44 1.94 -9.89
CA LEU A 265 10.72 1.78 -11.14
C LEU A 265 11.40 0.74 -12.03
N ASN A 266 10.62 -0.24 -12.44
CA ASN A 266 10.95 -1.14 -13.53
C ASN A 266 10.11 -0.72 -14.76
N VAL A 267 10.78 -0.29 -15.82
CA VAL A 267 10.15 0.18 -17.07
C VAL A 267 10.65 -0.67 -18.22
N SER A 268 9.73 -1.21 -19.02
CA SER A 268 10.10 -1.99 -20.21
C SER A 268 10.89 -1.15 -21.23
N ASP A 269 11.89 -1.77 -21.88
CA ASP A 269 12.69 -1.09 -22.90
C ASP A 269 11.83 -0.60 -24.08
N GLU A 270 10.75 -1.33 -24.41
CA GLU A 270 9.76 -0.91 -25.42
C GLU A 270 9.14 0.45 -25.08
N TYR A 271 8.67 0.61 -23.84
CA TYR A 271 8.04 1.85 -23.39
C TYR A 271 9.03 3.00 -23.33
N ILE A 272 10.26 2.74 -22.87
CA ILE A 272 11.34 3.73 -22.93
C ILE A 272 11.54 4.17 -24.38
N ASN A 273 11.74 3.24 -25.31
CA ASN A 273 11.99 3.58 -26.71
C ASN A 273 10.81 4.30 -27.38
N LYS A 274 9.57 3.97 -27.00
CA LYS A 274 8.36 4.64 -27.51
C LYS A 274 8.28 6.10 -27.08
N TYR A 275 8.58 6.40 -25.81
CA TYR A 275 8.38 7.75 -25.25
C TYR A 275 9.65 8.61 -25.23
N LEU A 276 10.84 8.02 -25.32
CA LEU A 276 12.12 8.73 -25.35
C LEU A 276 12.18 9.84 -26.42
N PRO A 277 11.67 9.66 -27.66
CA PRO A 277 11.66 10.73 -28.67
C PRO A 277 10.80 11.94 -28.30
N TYR A 278 9.71 11.73 -27.55
CA TYR A 278 8.78 12.78 -27.14
C TYR A 278 9.31 13.60 -25.96
N LEU A 279 10.15 12.99 -25.13
CA LEU A 279 10.67 13.63 -23.92
C LEU A 279 11.86 14.57 -24.18
N ARG A 280 12.46 14.54 -25.41
CA ARG A 280 13.64 15.33 -25.85
C ARG A 280 14.42 15.95 -24.69
N LEU A 281 15.01 15.09 -23.85
CA LEU A 281 15.92 15.55 -22.82
C LEU A 281 17.30 15.65 -23.47
N GLU A 282 17.60 16.80 -24.08
CA GLU A 282 18.96 17.11 -24.51
C GLU A 282 19.82 17.31 -23.26
N PHE A 283 20.53 16.26 -22.87
CA PHE A 283 21.66 16.37 -21.96
C PHE A 283 22.92 16.54 -22.79
N ASN A 284 23.83 17.42 -22.35
CA ASN A 284 25.11 17.76 -23.02
C ASN A 284 26.08 16.58 -23.30
N ASN A 285 25.67 15.32 -23.09
CA ASN A 285 26.50 14.12 -23.22
C ASN A 285 26.00 13.11 -24.28
N GLY A 286 25.13 13.52 -25.21
CA GLY A 286 24.65 12.69 -26.32
C GLY A 286 23.70 11.55 -25.92
N GLU A 287 23.24 10.79 -26.91
CA GLU A 287 22.18 9.76 -26.76
C GLU A 287 22.50 8.69 -25.69
N HIS A 288 23.77 8.30 -25.53
CA HIS A 288 24.18 7.33 -24.51
C HIS A 288 24.00 7.84 -23.08
N GLY A 289 24.10 9.16 -22.86
CA GLY A 289 23.85 9.78 -21.56
C GLY A 289 22.38 9.71 -21.15
N SER A 290 21.46 9.86 -22.11
CA SER A 290 20.02 9.84 -21.86
C SER A 290 19.54 8.47 -21.36
N ARG A 291 19.93 7.36 -22.01
CA ARG A 291 19.53 5.99 -21.60
C ARG A 291 20.03 5.61 -20.20
N LYS A 292 21.27 5.98 -19.86
CA LYS A 292 21.85 5.75 -18.53
C LYS A 292 21.19 6.62 -17.46
N PHE A 293 20.73 7.82 -17.82
CA PHE A 293 19.98 8.72 -16.94
C PHE A 293 18.58 8.16 -16.62
N PHE A 294 17.81 7.70 -17.62
CA PHE A 294 16.48 7.09 -17.40
C PHE A 294 16.52 5.87 -16.47
N ARG A 295 17.56 5.03 -16.60
CA ARG A 295 17.76 3.88 -15.70
C ARG A 295 18.22 4.25 -14.28
N LYS A 296 18.88 5.41 -14.11
CA LYS A 296 19.45 5.84 -12.82
C LYS A 296 18.59 6.84 -12.05
N TYR A 297 17.78 7.62 -12.76
CA TYR A 297 16.94 8.69 -12.22
C TYR A 297 15.57 8.66 -12.91
N PRO A 298 14.78 7.60 -12.71
CA PRO A 298 13.58 7.42 -13.50
C PRO A 298 12.64 8.64 -13.46
N TYR A 299 12.50 9.36 -12.33
CA TYR A 299 11.70 10.61 -12.28
C TYR A 299 12.13 11.62 -11.20
N SER A 300 13.41 11.94 -11.05
CA SER A 300 13.77 13.12 -10.22
C SER A 300 13.42 14.46 -10.88
N PHE A 301 12.90 14.45 -12.12
CA PHE A 301 12.78 15.68 -12.92
C PHE A 301 11.46 16.00 -13.59
N LEU A 302 10.54 15.04 -13.73
CA LEU A 302 9.42 15.26 -14.64
C LEU A 302 8.22 16.01 -14.06
N PHE A 303 8.18 16.41 -12.78
CA PHE A 303 7.15 17.38 -12.34
C PHE A 303 7.44 18.28 -11.14
N TYR A 304 8.67 18.36 -10.59
CA TYR A 304 8.97 19.34 -9.53
C TYR A 304 10.31 20.03 -9.74
N GLY A 305 10.23 21.36 -9.89
CA GLY A 305 11.35 22.29 -9.94
C GLY A 305 12.19 22.27 -8.65
N ARG A 306 13.07 21.27 -8.53
CA ARG A 306 14.06 21.20 -7.43
C ARG A 306 15.52 21.06 -7.86
N LEU A 307 15.86 21.00 -9.17
CA LEU A 307 17.21 21.40 -9.63
C LEU A 307 17.27 22.82 -10.21
N ALA A 308 16.12 23.51 -10.35
CA ALA A 308 16.15 24.96 -10.56
C ALA A 308 16.90 25.64 -9.41
N VAL A 309 16.73 25.17 -8.16
CA VAL A 309 17.40 25.75 -6.98
C VAL A 309 18.91 25.49 -6.96
N LEU A 310 19.42 24.37 -7.48
CA LEU A 310 20.87 24.11 -7.46
C LEU A 310 21.63 24.79 -8.61
N SER A 311 20.99 25.02 -9.76
CA SER A 311 21.57 25.91 -10.78
C SER A 311 21.47 27.38 -10.36
N PHE A 312 20.35 27.79 -9.76
CA PHE A 312 20.18 29.16 -9.23
C PHE A 312 21.14 29.44 -8.08
N ILE A 313 21.39 28.51 -7.15
CA ILE A 313 22.38 28.71 -6.06
C ILE A 313 23.80 28.85 -6.61
N ASN A 314 24.16 28.10 -7.65
CA ASN A 314 25.49 28.22 -8.26
C ASN A 314 25.64 29.50 -9.10
N ASP A 315 24.60 29.94 -9.79
CA ASP A 315 24.63 31.18 -10.57
C ASP A 315 24.47 32.43 -9.67
N PHE A 316 23.75 32.33 -8.55
CA PHE A 316 23.66 33.38 -7.52
C PHE A 316 24.99 33.52 -6.75
N LYS A 317 25.68 32.40 -6.43
CA LYS A 317 27.04 32.44 -5.87
C LYS A 317 28.05 33.06 -6.84
N LYS A 318 27.97 32.75 -8.14
CA LYS A 318 28.81 33.40 -9.17
C LYS A 318 28.51 34.89 -9.33
N SER A 319 27.24 35.29 -9.20
CA SER A 319 26.82 36.69 -9.30
C SER A 319 27.26 37.53 -8.09
N ILE A 320 27.22 36.98 -6.88
CA ILE A 320 27.75 37.64 -5.66
C ILE A 320 29.27 37.82 -5.72
N VAL A 321 30.01 36.83 -6.26
CA VAL A 321 31.47 36.93 -6.44
C VAL A 321 31.85 37.95 -7.53
N LYS A 322 30.98 38.17 -8.52
CA LYS A 322 31.18 39.20 -9.57
C LYS A 322 30.93 40.62 -9.04
N ILE A 323 29.91 40.81 -8.21
CA ILE A 323 29.57 42.10 -7.58
C ILE A 323 30.62 42.49 -6.51
N GLY A 324 31.15 41.52 -5.76
CA GLY A 324 32.24 41.76 -4.79
C GLY A 324 33.60 42.10 -5.42
N LYS A 325 33.78 41.89 -6.72
CA LYS A 325 35.01 42.25 -7.46
C LYS A 325 34.89 43.57 -8.23
N SER A 326 33.71 44.18 -8.33
CA SER A 326 33.53 45.51 -8.92
C SER A 326 33.39 46.63 -7.87
N LEU A 327 33.53 46.30 -6.58
CA LEU A 327 33.45 47.23 -5.44
C LEU A 327 34.75 47.26 -4.62
N LYS A 328 35.90 47.01 -5.26
CA LYS A 328 37.23 47.28 -4.71
C LYS A 328 38.03 48.15 -5.66
#